data_AF-A0A527DWT7-F1
#
_entry.id   AF-A0A527DWT7-F1
#
_cell.length_a   1.000
_cell.length_b   1.000
_cell.length_c   1.000
_cell.angle_alpha   90.00
_cell.angle_beta   90.00
_cell.angle_gamma   90.00
#
_symmetry.space_group_name_H-M   'P 1'
#
loop_
_entity.id
_entity.type
_entity.pdbx_description
1 polymer ?
#
loop_
_entity_poly.entity_id
_entity_poly.type
_entity_poly.pdbx_seq_one_letter_code
_entity_poly.pdbx_strand_id
1 'polypeptide(L)'
;MAETVNELARKLSGQDLRFEGTLRVTTTDTLMVSVLPPILAAFRDLHPGIRVEATTQNSIANLTHRDADVAIRPVSQPPEILIGRRISGVAFAAYAARSYIETLPPEPTFSGLRWIAPDDSLANTGVARWM
;
A
#
# COMPACT_ATOMS: atom_id res chain seq x y z
N MET A 1 19.01 -9.10 22.96
CA MET A 1 17.76 -8.94 22.17
C MET A 1 17.62 -10.00 21.08
N ALA A 2 18.63 -10.27 20.24
CA ALA A 2 18.55 -11.32 19.20
C ALA A 2 18.30 -12.73 19.77
N GLU A 3 18.87 -13.02 20.93
CA GLU A 3 18.74 -14.31 21.63
C GLU A 3 17.30 -14.55 22.12
N THR A 4 16.64 -13.50 22.62
CA THR A 4 15.25 -13.53 23.10
C THR A 4 14.25 -13.76 21.95
N VAL A 5 14.54 -13.22 20.76
CA VAL A 5 13.72 -13.43 19.55
C VAL A 5 13.85 -14.88 19.06
N ASN A 6 15.04 -15.45 19.08
CA ASN A 6 15.26 -16.86 18.71
C ASN A 6 14.64 -17.84 19.72
N GLU A 7 14.70 -17.53 21.02
CA GLU A 7 14.03 -18.34 22.04
C GLU A 7 12.51 -18.26 21.97
N LEU A 8 11.96 -17.08 21.64
CA LEU A 8 10.53 -16.91 21.40
C LEU A 8 10.10 -17.68 20.14
N ALA A 9 10.84 -17.57 19.04
CA ALA A 9 10.58 -18.33 17.81
C ALA A 9 10.62 -19.85 18.03
N ARG A 10 11.55 -20.34 18.88
CA ARG A 10 11.69 -21.76 19.23
C ARG A 10 10.64 -22.25 20.24
N LYS A 11 10.17 -21.38 21.15
CA LYS A 11 9.02 -21.70 22.04
C LYS A 11 7.69 -21.70 21.27
N LEU A 12 7.56 -20.82 20.28
CA LEU A 12 6.43 -20.80 19.36
C LEU A 12 6.38 -22.04 18.48
N SER A 13 7.52 -22.65 18.12
CA SER A 13 7.55 -23.86 17.28
C SER A 13 7.04 -25.14 17.98
N GLY A 14 6.85 -25.13 19.30
CA GLY A 14 6.40 -26.28 20.09
C GLY A 14 4.93 -26.28 20.47
N GLN A 15 4.22 -25.17 20.24
CA GLN A 15 2.76 -25.14 20.24
C GLN A 15 2.33 -25.30 18.79
N ASP A 16 1.32 -26.14 18.52
CA ASP A 16 0.62 -26.16 17.23
C ASP A 16 0.01 -24.77 16.98
N LEU A 17 0.82 -23.82 16.53
CA LEU A 17 0.40 -22.50 16.08
C LEU A 17 -0.23 -22.69 14.71
N ARG A 18 -1.43 -23.26 14.71
CA ARG A 18 -2.28 -23.23 13.54
C ARG A 18 -2.62 -21.77 13.28
N PHE A 19 -2.11 -21.27 12.15
CA PHE A 19 -2.43 -19.94 11.66
C PHE A 19 -3.90 -19.91 11.23
N GLU A 20 -4.76 -19.58 12.19
CA GLU A 20 -6.22 -19.59 12.06
C GLU A 20 -6.82 -18.27 12.55
N GLY A 21 -7.97 -17.89 11.99
CA GLY A 21 -8.71 -16.69 12.39
C GLY A 21 -8.95 -15.71 11.24
N THR A 22 -9.18 -14.44 11.56
CA THR A 22 -9.44 -13.39 10.57
C THR A 22 -8.30 -12.39 10.55
N LEU A 23 -7.76 -12.12 9.36
CA LEU A 23 -6.79 -11.07 9.09
C LEU A 23 -7.49 -9.92 8.36
N ARG A 24 -7.62 -8.77 9.01
CA ARG A 24 -8.19 -7.54 8.44
C ARG A 24 -7.09 -6.73 7.77
N VAL A 25 -7.16 -6.59 6.45
CA VAL A 25 -6.20 -5.84 5.64
C VAL A 25 -6.85 -4.58 5.09
N THR A 26 -6.21 -3.43 5.25
CA THR A 26 -6.65 -2.18 4.61
C THR A 26 -5.63 -1.67 3.59
N THR A 27 -6.10 -1.12 2.47
CA THR A 27 -5.24 -0.63 1.38
C THR A 27 -5.92 0.47 0.55
N THR A 28 -5.26 0.93 -0.52
CA THR A 28 -5.83 1.86 -1.51
C THR A 28 -6.48 1.10 -2.66
N ASP A 29 -7.44 1.73 -3.35
CA ASP A 29 -8.12 1.12 -4.50
C ASP A 29 -7.13 0.69 -5.59
N THR A 30 -6.13 1.54 -5.87
CA THR A 30 -5.08 1.24 -6.86
C THR A 30 -4.37 -0.07 -6.55
N LEU A 31 -3.93 -0.28 -5.31
CA LEU A 31 -3.21 -1.51 -4.93
C LEU A 31 -4.13 -2.73 -4.93
N MET A 32 -5.38 -2.55 -4.51
CA MET A 32 -6.38 -3.62 -4.52
C MET A 32 -6.73 -4.08 -5.93
N VAL A 33 -6.79 -3.17 -6.91
CA VAL A 33 -7.12 -3.55 -8.29
C VAL A 33 -5.91 -4.09 -9.05
N SER A 34 -4.70 -3.61 -8.74
CA SER A 34 -3.51 -3.89 -9.58
C SER A 34 -2.57 -4.97 -9.08
N VAL A 35 -2.34 -5.10 -7.76
CA VAL A 35 -1.22 -5.89 -7.22
C VAL A 35 -1.66 -6.92 -6.18
N LEU A 36 -2.59 -6.56 -5.29
CA LEU A 36 -2.91 -7.38 -4.13
C LEU A 36 -3.71 -8.67 -4.40
N PRO A 37 -4.65 -8.75 -5.34
CA PRO A 37 -5.50 -9.94 -5.51
C PRO A 37 -4.71 -11.25 -5.69
N PRO A 38 -3.71 -11.35 -6.59
CA PRO A 38 -2.94 -12.59 -6.71
C PRO A 38 -2.10 -12.91 -5.46
N ILE A 39 -1.62 -11.89 -4.74
CA ILE A 39 -0.84 -12.07 -3.50
C ILE A 39 -1.74 -12.62 -2.38
N LEU A 40 -2.94 -12.05 -2.21
CA LEU A 40 -3.89 -12.48 -1.20
C LEU A 40 -4.44 -13.88 -1.50
N ALA A 41 -4.63 -14.22 -2.78
CA ALA A 41 -4.98 -15.58 -3.20
C ALA A 41 -3.89 -16.59 -2.80
N ALA A 42 -2.63 -16.34 -3.21
CA ALA A 42 -1.51 -17.20 -2.86
C ALA A 42 -1.30 -17.31 -1.34
N PHE A 43 -1.49 -16.21 -0.59
CA PHE A 43 -1.44 -16.22 0.86
C PHE A 43 -2.52 -17.13 1.49
N ARG A 44 -3.75 -17.08 0.96
CA ARG A 44 -4.85 -17.96 1.42
C ARG A 44 -4.61 -19.42 1.09
N ASP A 45 -3.99 -19.72 -0.06
CA ASP A 45 -3.63 -21.09 -0.42
C ASP A 45 -2.57 -21.67 0.54
N LEU A 46 -1.61 -20.85 0.97
CA LEU A 46 -0.58 -21.21 1.95
C LEU A 46 -1.12 -21.29 3.39
N HIS A 47 -2.16 -20.53 3.72
CA HIS A 47 -2.72 -20.42 5.07
C HIS A 47 -4.26 -20.56 5.06
N PRO A 48 -4.80 -21.75 4.79
CA PRO A 48 -6.25 -21.96 4.62
C PRO A 48 -7.07 -21.71 5.89
N GLY A 49 -6.44 -21.73 7.07
CA GLY A 49 -7.06 -21.38 8.34
C GLY A 49 -7.35 -19.87 8.51
N ILE A 50 -6.74 -19.02 7.68
CA ILE A 50 -6.90 -17.56 7.76
C ILE A 50 -7.98 -17.09 6.76
N ARG A 51 -9.01 -16.43 7.28
CA ARG A 51 -9.93 -15.60 6.50
C ARG A 51 -9.32 -14.22 6.31
N VAL A 52 -9.19 -13.77 5.07
CA VAL A 52 -8.78 -12.40 4.78
C VAL A 52 -10.02 -11.54 4.57
N GLU A 53 -10.16 -10.48 5.36
CA GLU A 53 -11.13 -9.41 5.13
C GLU A 53 -10.38 -8.17 4.65
N ALA A 54 -10.71 -7.68 3.47
CA ALA A 54 -9.99 -6.56 2.87
C ALA A 54 -10.89 -5.34 2.66
N THR A 55 -10.41 -4.16 3.04
CA THR A 55 -11.10 -2.88 2.85
C THR A 55 -10.23 -1.91 2.05
N THR A 56 -10.87 -1.16 1.16
CA THR A 56 -10.20 -0.05 0.46
C THR A 56 -10.71 1.28 1.00
N GLN A 57 -9.80 2.11 1.47
CA GLN A 57 -10.07 3.47 1.91
C GLN A 57 -8.86 4.32 1.59
N ASN A 58 -9.05 5.47 0.94
CA ASN A 58 -7.93 6.36 0.58
C ASN A 58 -7.50 7.29 1.73
N SER A 59 -8.33 7.48 2.76
CA SER A 59 -7.92 8.12 4.03
C SER A 59 -6.99 7.21 4.83
N ILE A 60 -6.06 7.79 5.60
CA ILE A 60 -5.24 7.03 6.56
C ILE A 60 -6.20 6.46 7.60
N ALA A 61 -6.48 5.16 7.50
CA ALA A 61 -7.31 4.46 8.46
C ALA A 61 -6.70 4.58 9.86
N ASN A 62 -7.55 4.91 10.83
CA ASN A 62 -7.14 4.97 12.22
C ASN A 62 -7.03 3.54 12.76
N LEU A 63 -5.86 2.91 12.58
CA LEU A 63 -5.59 1.54 13.06
C LEU A 63 -5.73 1.40 14.60
N THR A 64 -5.80 2.52 15.31
CA THR A 64 -6.01 2.59 16.77
C THR A 64 -7.38 2.01 17.21
N HIS A 65 -8.37 1.90 16.31
CA HIS A 65 -9.70 1.33 16.62
C HIS A 65 -9.86 -0.17 16.29
N ARG A 66 -8.79 -0.89 15.90
CA ARG A 66 -8.83 -2.29 15.42
C ARG A 66 -9.63 -2.50 14.14
N ASP A 67 -9.83 -1.46 13.34
CA ASP A 67 -10.52 -1.58 12.04
C ASP A 67 -9.69 -2.36 11.00
N ALA A 68 -8.37 -2.47 11.21
CA ALA A 68 -7.49 -3.36 10.46
C ALA A 68 -6.29 -3.83 11.31
N ASP A 69 -5.79 -5.02 10.98
CA ASP A 69 -4.57 -5.60 11.58
C ASP A 69 -3.32 -5.16 10.81
N VAL A 70 -3.44 -5.04 9.48
CA VAL A 70 -2.34 -4.65 8.58
C VAL A 70 -2.82 -3.64 7.56
N ALA A 71 -2.04 -2.57 7.37
CA ALA A 71 -2.24 -1.61 6.29
C ALA A 71 -1.15 -1.76 5.23
N ILE A 72 -1.55 -1.90 3.96
CA ILE A 72 -0.65 -1.90 2.80
C ILE A 72 -0.91 -0.61 2.03
N ARG A 73 -0.02 0.39 2.12
CA ARG A 73 -0.26 1.73 1.54
C ARG A 73 1.02 2.31 0.93
N PRO A 74 0.91 3.09 -0.16
CA PRO A 74 2.04 3.80 -0.74
C PRO A 74 2.33 5.08 0.07
N VAL A 75 2.91 4.92 1.27
CA VAL A 75 3.28 6.02 2.16
C VAL A 75 4.81 6.05 2.36
N SER A 76 5.40 7.24 2.33
CA SER A 76 6.83 7.45 2.59
C SER A 76 7.15 7.46 4.08
N GLN A 77 6.25 8.03 4.89
CA GLN A 77 6.40 8.16 6.33
C GLN A 77 5.09 7.74 7.02
N PRO A 78 5.02 6.52 7.55
CA PRO A 78 3.84 6.09 8.30
C PRO A 78 3.71 6.92 9.60
N PRO A 79 2.48 7.04 10.15
CA PRO A 79 2.25 7.65 11.46
C PRO A 79 3.17 7.08 12.55
N GLU A 80 3.66 7.93 13.47
CA GLU A 80 4.60 7.52 14.53
C GLU A 80 4.04 6.43 15.46
N ILE A 81 2.72 6.36 15.59
CA ILE A 81 2.03 5.34 16.39
C ILE A 81 2.02 3.95 15.73
N LEU A 82 2.55 3.82 14.51
CA LEU A 82 2.57 2.60 13.73
C LEU A 82 3.99 2.14 13.43
N ILE A 83 4.17 0.82 13.43
CA ILE A 83 5.41 0.19 12.95
C ILE A 83 5.28 -0.02 11.44
N GLY A 84 6.09 0.70 10.66
CA GLY A 84 6.14 0.55 9.22
C GLY A 84 7.26 -0.38 8.75
N ARG A 85 6.95 -1.24 7.77
CA ARG A 85 7.96 -2.00 7.01
C ARG A 85 7.86 -1.63 5.54
N ARG A 86 8.95 -1.13 4.96
CA ARG A 86 9.04 -0.90 3.51
C ARG A 86 9.11 -2.25 2.79
N ILE A 87 8.15 -2.50 1.90
CA ILE A 87 8.07 -3.74 1.09
C ILE A 87 8.50 -3.54 -0.36
N SER A 88 8.26 -2.35 -0.93
CA SER A 88 8.65 -2.00 -2.31
C SER A 88 8.60 -0.48 -2.51
N GLY A 89 9.04 0.00 -3.68
CA GLY A 89 8.81 1.35 -4.16
C GLY A 89 7.68 1.39 -5.20
N VAL A 90 6.95 2.51 -5.25
CA VAL A 90 5.97 2.80 -6.29
C VAL A 90 6.47 4.00 -7.07
N ALA A 91 6.66 3.83 -8.38
CA ALA A 91 7.04 4.91 -9.28
C ALA A 91 5.79 5.52 -9.92
N PHE A 92 5.87 6.82 -10.19
CA PHE A 92 4.87 7.55 -10.94
C PHE A 92 5.53 8.10 -12.22
N ALA A 93 4.73 8.42 -13.23
CA ALA A 93 5.17 9.06 -14.46
C ALA A 93 4.05 9.94 -15.01
N ALA A 94 4.40 11.06 -15.63
CA ALA A 94 3.46 11.87 -16.38
C ALA A 94 3.25 11.25 -17.77
N TYR A 95 2.00 11.20 -18.20
CA TYR A 95 1.62 10.69 -19.51
C TYR A 95 0.83 11.74 -20.26
N ALA A 96 1.00 11.77 -21.58
CA ALA A 96 0.29 12.67 -22.47
C ALA A 96 -0.11 11.91 -23.75
N ALA A 97 -1.25 12.26 -24.31
CA ALA A 97 -1.62 11.79 -25.64
C ALA A 97 -0.62 12.35 -26.66
N ARG A 98 -0.21 11.52 -27.63
CA ARG A 98 0.70 11.94 -28.71
C ARG A 98 0.17 13.18 -29.44
N SER A 99 -1.12 13.19 -29.74
CA SER A 99 -1.80 14.33 -30.37
C SER A 99 -1.73 15.62 -29.55
N TYR A 100 -1.68 15.53 -28.21
CA TYR A 100 -1.48 16.70 -27.37
C TYR A 100 -0.03 17.19 -27.45
N ILE A 101 0.95 16.29 -27.41
CA ILE A 101 2.38 16.64 -27.54
C ILE A 101 2.66 17.37 -28.85
N GLU A 102 2.03 16.97 -29.95
CA GLU A 102 2.17 17.61 -31.27
C GLU A 102 1.65 19.06 -31.31
N THR A 103 0.79 19.45 -30.36
CA THR A 103 0.30 20.84 -30.22
C THR A 103 1.21 21.72 -29.37
N LEU A 104 2.20 21.15 -28.69
CA LEU A 104 3.06 21.88 -27.76
C LEU A 104 4.23 22.56 -28.48
N PRO A 105 4.74 23.67 -27.92
CA PRO A 105 6.02 24.22 -28.37
C PRO A 105 7.15 23.19 -28.13
N PRO A 106 8.30 23.32 -28.82
CA PRO A 106 9.42 22.39 -28.70
C PRO A 106 9.94 22.19 -27.26
N GLU A 107 9.83 23.23 -26.43
CA GLU A 107 10.21 23.20 -25.02
C GLU A 107 9.06 23.75 -24.17
N PRO A 108 8.06 22.91 -23.83
CA PRO A 108 6.94 23.34 -23.00
C PRO A 108 7.38 23.46 -21.54
N THR A 109 6.93 24.52 -20.87
CA THR A 109 7.07 24.62 -19.41
C THR A 109 6.05 23.73 -18.73
N PHE A 110 6.43 23.08 -17.63
CA PHE A 110 5.56 22.15 -16.90
C PHE A 110 4.27 22.82 -16.39
N SER A 111 4.37 24.07 -15.95
CA SER A 111 3.23 24.91 -15.51
C SER A 111 2.32 25.35 -16.65
N GLY A 112 2.80 25.33 -17.90
CA GLY A 112 1.99 25.67 -19.08
C GLY A 112 1.19 24.50 -19.63
N LEU A 113 1.36 23.29 -19.08
CA LEU A 113 0.64 22.10 -19.52
C LEU A 113 -0.76 22.03 -18.90
N ARG A 114 -1.71 21.50 -19.67
CA ARG A 114 -3.05 21.17 -19.17
C ARG A 114 -3.01 19.85 -18.42
N TRP A 115 -2.89 19.93 -17.10
CA TRP A 115 -2.86 18.78 -16.21
C TRP A 115 -4.27 18.20 -15.98
N ILE A 116 -4.35 16.87 -16.04
CA ILE A 116 -5.43 16.10 -15.41
C ILE A 116 -4.76 15.37 -14.27
N ALA A 117 -5.21 15.64 -13.05
CA ALA A 117 -4.54 15.12 -11.87
C ALA A 117 -5.54 14.80 -10.76
N PRO A 118 -5.14 13.96 -9.79
CA PRO A 118 -5.98 13.64 -8.65
C PRO A 118 -6.34 14.89 -7.84
N ASP A 119 -7.46 14.83 -7.13
CA ASP A 119 -7.78 15.80 -6.10
C ASP A 119 -6.87 15.63 -4.86
N ASP A 120 -7.13 16.42 -3.82
CA ASP A 120 -6.35 16.44 -2.58
C ASP A 120 -6.27 15.08 -1.86
N SER A 121 -7.11 14.10 -2.22
CA SER A 121 -7.06 12.76 -1.61
C SER A 121 -5.72 12.04 -1.84
N LEU A 122 -4.95 12.43 -2.86
CA LEU A 122 -3.61 11.90 -3.15
C LEU A 122 -2.47 12.88 -2.85
N ALA A 123 -2.74 13.97 -2.13
CA ALA A 123 -1.75 15.00 -1.77
C ALA A 123 -0.52 14.43 -1.02
N ASN A 124 -0.69 13.34 -0.28
CA ASN A 124 0.38 12.69 0.49
C ASN A 124 1.25 11.72 -0.34
N THR A 125 1.05 11.66 -1.65
CA THR A 125 1.80 10.77 -2.55
C THR A 125 2.89 11.52 -3.32
N GLY A 126 3.82 10.76 -3.91
CA GLY A 126 4.86 11.35 -4.77
C GLY A 126 4.32 12.12 -5.97
N VAL A 127 3.09 11.83 -6.44
CA VAL A 127 2.41 12.48 -7.57
C VAL A 127 2.14 13.95 -7.28
N ALA A 128 1.75 14.26 -6.04
CA ALA A 128 1.37 15.62 -5.65
C ALA A 128 2.54 16.61 -5.73
N ARG A 129 3.79 16.14 -5.78
CA ARG A 129 4.97 17.01 -5.93
C ARG A 129 5.16 17.57 -7.34
N TRP A 130 4.40 17.08 -8.32
CA TRP A 130 4.46 17.54 -9.71
C TRP A 130 3.36 18.55 -10.03
N MET A 131 2.34 18.63 -9.18
CA MET A 131 1.30 19.66 -9.24
C MET A 131 1.73 20.87 -8.41
#